data_AF-A0A8J6URQ9-F1
#
_entry.id   AF-A0A8J6URQ9-F1
#
_cell.length_a   1.000
_cell.length_b   1.000
_cell.length_c   1.000
_cell.angle_alpha   90.00
_cell.angle_beta   90.00
_cell.angle_gamma   90.00
#
_symmetry.space_group_name_H-M   'P 1'
#
loop_
_entity.id
_entity.type
_entity.pdbx_description
1 polymer ?
#
loop_
_entity_poly.entity_id
_entity_poly.type
_entity_poly.pdbx_seq_one_letter_code
_entity_poly.pdbx_strand_id
1 'polypeptide(L)'
;MSTVLQARPRRFVSTPAVERVAARALRYLQSGFSVHLRGPAGTGKTTLALHLADLLTRPIMLVFGDDEFKTSDLIGNQLGYTRKKVVDNFIHSVVKVEDELKQNWVDSRLTLACREGFTLVYDEFNRSRPEVNNVLLSALEEKILALPPSGNRPEYVRVNPQFRAIFTSNPEEYCGVHSTQDALMDRLVTINMPEPDELTQQEILVQKTEIERESAILITQLVKAFRLKSGAEKSSGLRSGITIAKVCQEHNIPVMAEDADFRDICMDILLSRTSLPLQESTTLLWELLNELVCREPKATSPTPATAPPRAEYVDRAVTITTTSVAVETATVKAAEPQAASQTATEPVAAIAEPEINDQDQLGLDEAEVYTYLRQAEGARVSEIEAALSMNRFQAVNALRSLAQKGILAQRNNRLYVTS
;
A
#
# COMPACT_ATOMS: atom_id res chain seq x y z
N MET A 1 22.87 -18.06 -0.41
CA MET A 1 22.97 -16.58 -0.47
C MET A 1 22.07 -16.00 0.61
N SER A 2 22.57 -14.99 1.31
CA SER A 2 22.08 -14.41 2.56
C SER A 2 20.93 -13.41 2.36
N THR A 3 19.77 -13.87 1.90
CA THR A 3 18.58 -13.00 1.76
C THR A 3 17.76 -12.88 3.05
N VAL A 4 18.14 -13.65 4.06
CA VAL A 4 17.53 -13.62 5.39
C VAL A 4 18.11 -12.46 6.18
N LEU A 5 17.28 -11.45 6.42
CA LEU A 5 17.62 -10.28 7.21
C LEU A 5 17.09 -10.43 8.64
N GLN A 6 17.86 -9.97 9.62
CA GLN A 6 17.31 -9.58 10.92
C GLN A 6 17.04 -8.08 10.84
N ALA A 7 15.77 -7.66 10.85
CA ALA A 7 15.47 -6.24 10.96
C ALA A 7 15.89 -5.80 12.35
N ARG A 8 16.85 -4.89 12.44
CA ARG A 8 17.04 -4.07 13.63
C ARG A 8 16.83 -2.64 13.18
N PRO A 9 15.61 -2.10 13.22
CA PRO A 9 15.37 -0.71 12.86
C PRO A 9 16.12 0.16 13.87
N ARG A 10 17.32 0.64 13.50
CA ARG A 10 18.25 1.27 14.45
C ARG A 10 17.74 2.56 15.10
N ARG A 11 16.62 3.14 14.67
CA ARG A 11 15.99 4.35 15.22
C ARG A 11 14.49 4.40 14.86
N PHE A 12 13.71 3.43 15.34
CA PHE A 12 12.24 3.52 15.21
C PHE A 12 11.70 4.51 16.23
N VAL A 13 10.95 5.50 15.74
CA VAL A 13 10.32 6.52 16.60
C VAL A 13 8.91 6.04 16.90
N SER A 14 8.68 5.62 18.13
CA SER A 14 7.37 5.21 18.62
C SER A 14 6.63 6.44 19.13
N THR A 15 5.59 6.86 18.41
CA THR A 15 4.60 7.82 18.91
C THR A 15 3.31 7.09 19.28
N PRO A 16 2.45 7.63 20.16
CA PRO A 16 1.23 6.96 20.59
C PRO A 16 0.30 6.56 19.42
N ALA A 17 0.25 7.38 18.37
CA ALA A 17 -0.52 7.07 17.16
C ALA A 17 0.07 5.87 16.40
N VAL A 18 1.39 5.85 16.22
CA VAL A 18 2.09 4.77 15.53
C VAL A 18 2.06 3.47 16.33
N GLU A 19 2.21 3.54 17.66
CA GLU A 19 2.11 2.38 18.56
C GLU A 19 0.74 1.74 18.52
N ARG A 20 -0.35 2.53 18.47
CA ARG A 20 -1.71 1.99 18.32
C ARG A 20 -1.87 1.21 17.02
N VAL A 21 -1.31 1.72 15.93
CA VAL A 21 -1.32 1.05 14.63
C VAL A 21 -0.46 -0.22 14.68
N ALA A 22 0.74 -0.13 15.25
CA ALA A 22 1.66 -1.25 15.38
C ALA A 22 1.07 -2.38 16.24
N ALA A 23 0.48 -2.06 17.39
CA ALA A 23 -0.17 -3.02 18.28
C ALA A 23 -1.33 -3.73 17.59
N ARG A 24 -2.15 -3.01 16.81
CA ARG A 24 -3.23 -3.59 16.02
C ARG A 24 -2.70 -4.52 14.92
N ALA A 25 -1.69 -4.08 14.18
CA ALA A 25 -1.04 -4.90 13.15
C ALA A 25 -0.41 -6.17 13.75
N LEU A 26 0.25 -6.05 14.90
CA LEU A 26 0.84 -7.18 15.61
C LEU A 26 -0.22 -8.20 16.04
N ARG A 27 -1.39 -7.76 16.51
CA ARG A 27 -2.51 -8.67 16.84
C ARG A 27 -2.98 -9.47 15.63
N TYR A 28 -3.14 -8.82 14.46
CA TYR A 28 -3.52 -9.54 13.23
C TYR A 28 -2.46 -10.54 12.80
N LEU A 29 -1.18 -10.14 12.86
CA LEU A 29 -0.06 -11.02 12.55
C LEU A 29 0.02 -12.19 13.53
N GLN A 30 -0.16 -11.99 14.83
CA GLN A 30 -0.17 -13.07 15.82
C GLN A 30 -1.29 -14.08 15.55
N SER A 31 -2.48 -13.59 15.16
CA SER A 31 -3.63 -14.41 14.75
C SER A 31 -3.46 -15.13 13.41
N GLY A 32 -2.37 -14.91 12.68
CA GLY A 32 -2.07 -15.61 11.42
C GLY A 32 -2.61 -14.94 10.16
N PHE A 33 -3.22 -13.75 10.29
CA PHE A 33 -3.62 -12.96 9.14
C PHE A 33 -2.44 -12.18 8.58
N SER A 34 -2.48 -11.94 7.27
CA SER A 34 -1.51 -11.08 6.60
C SER A 34 -1.99 -9.64 6.62
N VAL A 35 -1.06 -8.71 6.84
CA VAL A 35 -1.38 -7.30 7.04
C VAL A 35 -0.93 -6.51 5.82
N HIS A 36 -1.78 -5.58 5.40
CA HIS A 36 -1.49 -4.66 4.32
C HIS A 36 -1.51 -3.22 4.84
N LEU A 37 -0.39 -2.50 4.69
CA LEU A 37 -0.25 -1.11 5.07
C LEU A 37 -0.46 -0.22 3.85
N ARG A 38 -1.60 0.48 3.80
CA ARG A 38 -1.97 1.38 2.70
C ARG A 38 -1.80 2.83 3.12
N GLY A 39 -1.11 3.65 2.33
CA GLY A 39 -0.98 5.08 2.62
C GLY A 39 -0.08 5.81 1.63
N PRO A 40 -0.06 7.16 1.63
CA PRO A 40 0.71 7.94 0.66
C PRO A 40 2.22 7.69 0.79
N ALA A 41 2.96 7.98 -0.28
CA ALA A 41 4.42 7.83 -0.28
C ALA A 41 5.06 8.68 0.83
N GLY A 42 6.04 8.11 1.54
CA GLY A 42 6.80 8.83 2.58
C GLY A 42 6.22 8.85 3.99
N THR A 43 5.09 8.18 4.27
CA THR A 43 4.52 8.09 5.64
C THR A 43 5.21 7.09 6.59
N GLY A 44 6.23 6.36 6.12
CA GLY A 44 6.98 5.41 6.93
C GLY A 44 6.42 3.98 6.95
N LYS A 45 5.57 3.59 5.98
CA LYS A 45 4.99 2.23 5.85
C LYS A 45 6.05 1.13 5.90
N THR A 46 7.09 1.23 5.07
CA THR A 46 8.20 0.26 5.03
C THR A 46 8.92 0.18 6.38
N THR A 47 9.13 1.34 7.03
CA THR A 47 9.76 1.41 8.35
C THR A 47 8.90 0.71 9.41
N LEU A 48 7.58 0.90 9.37
CA LEU A 48 6.65 0.20 10.26
C LEU A 48 6.60 -1.30 9.96
N ALA A 49 6.60 -1.71 8.69
CA ALA A 49 6.62 -3.13 8.29
C ALA A 49 7.87 -3.86 8.82
N LEU A 50 9.05 -3.24 8.69
CA LEU A 50 10.30 -3.77 9.23
C LEU A 50 10.29 -3.82 10.77
N HIS A 51 9.70 -2.81 11.42
CA HIS A 51 9.56 -2.80 12.87
C HIS A 51 8.62 -3.90 13.37
N LEU A 52 7.47 -4.11 12.72
CA LEU A 52 6.56 -5.21 13.04
C LEU A 52 7.22 -6.58 12.87
N ALA A 53 8.03 -6.73 11.84
CA ALA A 53 8.74 -7.97 11.57
C ALA A 53 9.87 -8.23 12.61
N ASP A 54 10.54 -7.18 13.11
CA ASP A 54 11.47 -7.25 14.24
C ASP A 54 10.76 -7.65 15.54
N LEU A 55 9.58 -7.06 15.82
CA LEU A 55 8.76 -7.42 16.99
C LEU A 55 8.29 -8.88 16.98
N LEU A 56 8.17 -9.51 15.81
CA LEU A 56 7.87 -10.93 15.68
C LEU A 56 9.09 -11.82 16.02
N THR A 57 10.28 -11.24 16.20
CA THR A 57 11.56 -11.93 16.51
C THR A 57 11.88 -13.06 15.52
N ARG A 58 11.53 -12.85 14.25
CA ARG A 58 11.67 -13.86 13.19
C ARG A 58 12.58 -13.35 12.07
N PRO A 59 13.19 -14.27 11.32
CA PRO A 59 13.94 -13.90 10.13
C PRO A 59 13.01 -13.30 9.08
N ILE A 60 13.50 -12.29 8.36
CA ILE A 60 12.72 -11.48 7.45
C ILE A 60 13.24 -11.65 6.03
N MET A 61 12.29 -11.81 5.11
CA MET A 61 12.54 -11.77 3.67
C MET A 61 11.95 -10.48 3.11
N LEU A 62 12.82 -9.61 2.60
CA LEU A 62 12.40 -8.35 1.98
C LEU A 62 12.31 -8.52 0.46
N VAL A 63 11.15 -8.18 -0.08
CA VAL A 63 10.86 -8.10 -1.51
C VAL A 63 10.40 -6.69 -1.81
N PHE A 64 10.93 -6.10 -2.87
CA PHE A 64 10.47 -4.83 -3.41
C PHE A 64 9.65 -5.12 -4.66
N GLY A 65 8.59 -4.35 -4.91
CA GLY A 65 7.82 -4.47 -6.14
C GLY A 65 8.46 -3.73 -7.30
N ASP A 66 8.32 -4.30 -8.49
CA ASP A 66 8.85 -3.82 -9.76
C ASP A 66 8.06 -4.45 -10.91
N ASP A 67 7.86 -3.72 -12.00
CA ASP A 67 7.11 -4.20 -13.17
C ASP A 67 7.89 -5.26 -13.96
N GLU A 68 9.22 -5.27 -13.84
CA GLU A 68 10.07 -6.30 -14.45
C GLU A 68 10.07 -7.63 -13.68
N PHE A 69 9.47 -7.70 -12.48
CA PHE A 69 9.44 -8.94 -11.71
C PHE A 69 8.68 -10.03 -12.44
N LYS A 70 9.27 -11.22 -12.44
CA LYS A 70 8.62 -12.44 -12.93
C LYS A 70 8.25 -13.34 -11.77
N THR A 71 7.29 -14.23 -12.02
CA THR A 71 6.89 -15.28 -11.07
C THR A 71 8.07 -16.15 -10.62
N SER A 72 9.03 -16.41 -11.53
CA SER A 72 10.28 -17.12 -11.22
C SER A 72 11.15 -16.41 -10.17
N ASP A 73 11.06 -15.09 -10.07
CA ASP A 73 11.88 -14.33 -9.12
C ASP A 73 11.33 -14.38 -7.69
N LEU A 74 10.03 -14.66 -7.53
CA LEU A 74 9.43 -14.94 -6.24
C LEU A 74 9.59 -16.40 -5.84
N ILE A 75 9.28 -17.32 -6.75
CA ILE A 75 9.19 -18.75 -6.46
C ILE A 75 10.56 -19.44 -6.57
N GLY A 76 11.33 -19.11 -7.59
CA GLY A 76 12.56 -19.82 -7.93
C GLY A 76 12.67 -20.03 -9.43
N ASN A 77 13.90 -20.31 -9.86
CA ASN A 77 14.20 -20.61 -11.25
C ASN A 77 15.14 -21.81 -11.34
N GLN A 78 15.15 -22.44 -12.50
CA GLN A 78 16.15 -23.44 -12.84
C GLN A 78 17.46 -22.73 -13.17
N LEU A 79 18.45 -22.87 -12.30
CA LEU A 79 19.75 -22.24 -12.42
C LEU A 79 20.84 -23.32 -12.54
N GLY A 80 21.35 -23.45 -13.76
CA GLY A 80 22.49 -24.31 -14.07
C GLY A 80 22.14 -25.77 -14.37
N TYR A 81 23.13 -26.46 -14.92
CA TYR A 81 23.05 -27.86 -15.31
C TYR A 81 24.19 -28.62 -14.63
N THR A 82 23.86 -29.68 -13.91
CA THR A 82 24.83 -30.69 -13.50
C THR A 82 24.91 -31.72 -14.61
N ARG A 83 26.01 -31.72 -15.37
CA ARG A 83 26.27 -32.75 -16.39
C ARG A 83 27.16 -33.84 -15.80
N LYS A 84 26.67 -35.08 -15.78
CA LYS A 84 27.45 -36.26 -15.40
C LYS A 84 27.68 -37.10 -16.64
N LYS A 85 28.91 -37.10 -17.14
CA LYS A 85 29.34 -37.94 -18.27
C LYS A 85 30.08 -39.16 -17.73
N VAL A 86 29.50 -40.34 -17.85
CA VAL A 86 30.15 -41.61 -17.54
C VAL A 86 30.63 -42.22 -18.85
N VAL A 87 31.94 -42.37 -18.99
CA VAL A 87 32.55 -43.07 -20.13
C VAL A 87 33.00 -44.42 -19.61
N ASP A 88 32.26 -45.46 -19.95
CA ASP A 88 32.59 -46.83 -19.60
C ASP A 88 33.25 -47.50 -20.82
N ASN A 89 34.42 -48.10 -20.60
CA ASN A 89 35.20 -48.75 -21.63
C ASN A 89 35.46 -50.20 -21.23
N PHE A 90 34.36 -50.92 -20.95
CA PHE A 90 34.36 -52.29 -20.44
C PHE A 90 34.98 -53.31 -21.41
N ILE A 91 34.96 -53.03 -22.72
CA ILE A 91 35.68 -53.77 -23.76
C ILE A 91 36.49 -52.75 -24.55
N HIS A 92 37.77 -53.03 -24.81
CA HIS A 92 38.73 -52.14 -25.50
C HIS A 92 38.25 -51.59 -26.86
N SER A 93 37.23 -52.20 -27.45
CA SER A 93 36.62 -51.85 -28.74
C SER A 93 35.26 -51.15 -28.66
N VAL A 94 34.64 -51.04 -27.47
CA VAL A 94 33.29 -50.47 -27.30
C VAL A 94 33.28 -49.45 -26.18
N VAL A 95 33.12 -48.18 -26.55
CA VAL A 95 32.95 -47.06 -25.62
C VAL A 95 31.47 -46.82 -25.39
N LYS A 96 31.01 -46.99 -24.15
CA LYS A 96 29.67 -46.57 -23.71
C LYS A 96 29.78 -45.19 -23.07
N VAL A 97 29.10 -44.21 -23.64
CA VAL A 97 29.02 -42.85 -23.09
C VAL A 97 27.61 -42.60 -22.60
N GLU A 98 27.44 -42.45 -21.29
CA GLU A 98 26.20 -41.98 -20.68
C GLU A 98 26.38 -40.50 -20.31
N ASP A 99 25.50 -39.63 -20.82
CA ASP A 99 25.52 -38.20 -20.50
C ASP A 99 24.20 -37.84 -19.81
N GLU A 100 24.24 -37.67 -18.49
CA GLU A 100 23.09 -37.20 -17.71
C GLU A 100 23.17 -35.69 -17.52
N LEU A 101 22.16 -34.96 -18.00
CA LEU A 101 21.97 -33.53 -17.73
C LEU A 101 20.87 -33.35 -16.68
N LYS A 102 21.21 -32.85 -15.50
CA LYS A 102 20.24 -32.51 -14.44
C LYS A 102 20.18 -31.01 -14.25
N GLN A 103 18.98 -30.44 -14.39
CA GLN A 103 18.74 -29.04 -14.06
C GLN A 103 18.66 -28.84 -12.55
N ASN A 104 19.40 -27.87 -12.03
CA ASN A 104 19.36 -27.55 -10.60
C ASN A 104 18.33 -26.43 -10.37
N TRP A 105 17.28 -26.71 -9.60
CA TRP A 105 16.34 -25.69 -9.18
C TRP A 105 16.82 -24.98 -7.92
N VAL A 106 16.77 -23.66 -7.93
CA VAL A 106 17.11 -22.80 -6.80
C VAL A 106 15.85 -22.09 -6.31
N ASP A 107 15.48 -22.37 -5.06
CA ASP A 107 14.34 -21.73 -4.40
C ASP A 107 14.61 -20.24 -4.22
N SER A 108 13.61 -19.40 -4.54
CA SER A 108 13.71 -17.96 -4.32
C SER A 108 13.01 -17.53 -3.01
N ARG A 109 12.90 -16.22 -2.81
CA ARG A 109 12.51 -15.54 -1.57
C ARG A 109 11.18 -16.04 -1.01
N LEU A 110 10.14 -16.18 -1.84
CA LEU A 110 8.82 -16.62 -1.40
C LEU A 110 8.85 -18.09 -0.99
N THR A 111 9.40 -18.97 -1.82
CA THR A 111 9.48 -20.42 -1.54
C THR A 111 10.25 -20.70 -0.26
N LEU A 112 11.37 -20.00 -0.06
CA LEU A 112 12.16 -20.15 1.17
C LEU A 112 11.42 -19.61 2.39
N ALA A 113 10.73 -18.47 2.28
CA ALA A 113 9.92 -17.93 3.37
C ALA A 113 8.76 -18.87 3.74
N CYS A 114 8.09 -19.46 2.75
CA CYS A 114 7.02 -20.42 2.95
C CYS A 114 7.50 -21.72 3.61
N ARG A 115 8.67 -22.25 3.21
CA ARG A 115 9.22 -23.49 3.76
C ARG A 115 9.72 -23.32 5.19
N GLU A 116 10.48 -22.25 5.43
CA GLU A 116 11.15 -22.02 6.72
C GLU A 116 10.26 -21.22 7.71
N GLY A 117 9.12 -20.68 7.27
CA GLY A 117 8.20 -19.94 8.13
C GLY A 117 8.66 -18.52 8.47
N PHE A 118 9.37 -17.86 7.55
CA PHE A 118 9.87 -16.51 7.73
C PHE A 118 8.78 -15.45 7.56
N THR A 119 9.07 -14.22 8.00
CA THR A 119 8.20 -13.08 7.76
C THR A 119 8.56 -12.45 6.42
N LEU A 120 7.64 -12.47 5.47
CA LEU A 120 7.78 -11.80 4.18
C LEU A 120 7.33 -10.35 4.33
N VAL A 121 8.21 -9.41 4.01
CA VAL A 121 7.86 -8.00 3.83
C VAL A 121 7.92 -7.70 2.33
N TYR A 122 6.77 -7.41 1.75
CA TYR A 122 6.64 -7.05 0.33
C TYR A 122 6.27 -5.58 0.22
N ASP A 123 7.27 -4.76 -0.14
CA ASP A 123 7.14 -3.32 -0.28
C ASP A 123 6.67 -2.94 -1.68
N GLU A 124 5.71 -2.02 -1.79
CA GLU A 124 5.17 -1.51 -3.06
C GLU A 124 4.67 -2.63 -4.01
N PHE A 125 3.92 -3.60 -3.48
CA PHE A 125 3.50 -4.78 -4.26
C PHE A 125 2.63 -4.44 -5.48
N ASN A 126 1.97 -3.28 -5.44
CA ASN A 126 1.16 -2.72 -6.52
C ASN A 126 1.98 -2.35 -7.77
N ARG A 127 3.30 -2.16 -7.63
CA ARG A 127 4.21 -1.95 -8.77
C ARG A 127 4.49 -3.23 -9.57
N SER A 128 4.19 -4.39 -8.98
CA SER A 128 4.43 -5.67 -9.63
C SER A 128 3.23 -6.15 -10.42
N ARG A 129 3.52 -6.91 -11.47
CA ARG A 129 2.48 -7.45 -12.34
C ARG A 129 1.51 -8.34 -11.57
N PRO A 130 0.21 -8.32 -11.88
CA PRO A 130 -0.75 -9.12 -11.15
C PRO A 130 -0.51 -10.63 -11.27
N GLU A 131 0.04 -11.09 -12.40
CA GLU A 131 0.42 -12.49 -12.61
C GLU A 131 1.40 -12.99 -11.53
N VAL A 132 2.31 -12.13 -11.09
CA VAL A 132 3.27 -12.42 -10.01
C VAL A 132 2.56 -12.51 -8.67
N ASN A 133 1.57 -11.65 -8.44
CA ASN A 133 0.80 -11.60 -7.21
C ASN A 133 -0.17 -12.78 -7.05
N ASN A 134 -0.63 -13.39 -8.15
CA ASN A 134 -1.52 -14.56 -8.10
C ASN A 134 -0.93 -15.73 -7.31
N VAL A 135 0.38 -15.89 -7.35
CA VAL A 135 1.13 -16.92 -6.60
C VAL A 135 0.94 -16.75 -5.09
N LEU A 136 0.84 -15.50 -4.63
CA LEU A 136 0.64 -15.18 -3.22
C LEU A 136 -0.76 -15.57 -2.75
N LEU A 137 -1.76 -15.60 -3.64
CA LEU A 137 -3.12 -15.99 -3.28
C LEU A 137 -3.15 -17.42 -2.73
N SER A 138 -2.58 -18.38 -3.48
CA SER A 138 -2.48 -19.78 -3.06
C SER A 138 -1.67 -19.94 -1.77
N ALA A 139 -0.57 -19.21 -1.63
CA ALA A 139 0.27 -19.28 -0.44
C ALA A 139 -0.42 -18.72 0.82
N LEU A 140 -1.26 -17.69 0.67
CA LEU A 140 -1.94 -17.03 1.79
C LEU A 140 -3.22 -17.75 2.23
N GLU A 141 -4.03 -18.21 1.27
CA GLU A 141 -5.34 -18.84 1.49
C GLU A 141 -5.19 -20.34 1.78
N GLU A 142 -4.73 -21.11 0.80
CA GLU A 142 -4.63 -22.58 0.87
C GLU A 142 -3.43 -23.06 1.70
N LYS A 143 -2.54 -22.14 2.09
CA LYS A 143 -1.23 -22.46 2.71
C LYS A 143 -0.45 -23.46 1.85
N ILE A 144 -0.57 -23.34 0.53
CA ILE A 144 0.13 -24.17 -0.44
C ILE A 144 0.70 -23.26 -1.53
N LEU A 145 1.97 -23.44 -1.84
CA LEU A 145 2.64 -22.77 -2.95
C LEU A 145 2.78 -23.77 -4.10
N ALA A 146 2.14 -23.48 -5.23
CA ALA A 146 2.29 -24.26 -6.45
C ALA A 146 3.60 -23.87 -7.17
N LEU A 147 4.50 -24.83 -7.33
CA LEU A 147 5.73 -24.68 -8.10
C LEU A 147 5.49 -25.17 -9.54
N PRO A 148 6.07 -24.53 -10.56
CA PRO A 148 5.97 -25.05 -11.92
C PRO A 148 6.61 -26.44 -12.00
N PRO A 149 6.00 -27.37 -12.77
CA PRO A 149 6.40 -28.77 -12.79
C PRO A 149 7.85 -28.90 -13.24
N SER A 150 8.71 -29.35 -12.33
CA SER A 150 10.14 -29.59 -12.57
C SER A 150 10.48 -31.03 -12.17
N GLY A 151 10.30 -31.96 -13.12
CA GLY A 151 10.73 -33.36 -13.04
C GLY A 151 10.46 -34.06 -11.69
N ASN A 152 11.47 -34.07 -10.82
CA ASN A 152 11.54 -34.87 -9.59
C ASN A 152 11.14 -34.12 -8.29
N ARG A 153 10.49 -32.95 -8.36
CA ARG A 153 10.12 -32.18 -7.15
C ARG A 153 8.61 -32.20 -6.90
N PRO A 154 8.19 -32.08 -5.62
CA PRO A 154 6.78 -31.90 -5.31
C PRO A 154 6.29 -30.61 -5.97
N GLU A 155 5.24 -30.74 -6.76
CA GLU A 155 4.54 -29.65 -7.44
C GLU A 155 3.95 -28.63 -6.45
N TYR A 156 3.75 -29.06 -5.20
CA TYR A 156 3.17 -28.24 -4.14
C TYR A 156 4.09 -28.20 -2.91
N VAL A 157 4.35 -26.99 -2.42
CA VAL A 157 5.06 -26.75 -1.16
C VAL A 157 4.06 -26.31 -0.12
N ARG A 158 3.96 -27.05 0.99
CA ARG A 158 3.13 -26.64 2.13
C ARG A 158 3.77 -25.45 2.85
N VAL A 159 3.00 -24.39 3.03
CA VAL A 159 3.42 -23.18 3.75
C VAL A 159 3.44 -23.48 5.25
N ASN A 160 4.54 -23.12 5.91
CA ASN A 160 4.70 -23.29 7.35
C ASN A 160 3.65 -22.45 8.10
N PRO A 161 2.99 -22.99 9.16
CA PRO A 161 2.02 -22.24 9.97
C PRO A 161 2.56 -20.95 10.60
N GLN A 162 3.88 -20.83 10.72
CA GLN A 162 4.57 -19.65 11.24
C GLN A 162 4.84 -18.56 10.19
N PHE A 163 4.63 -18.84 8.91
CA PHE A 163 4.77 -17.84 7.85
C PHE A 163 3.84 -16.65 8.09
N ARG A 164 4.38 -15.44 7.95
CA ARG A 164 3.63 -14.17 8.05
C ARG A 164 3.99 -13.29 6.88
N ALA A 165 3.02 -12.54 6.35
CA ALA A 165 3.26 -11.60 5.27
C ALA A 165 2.77 -10.20 5.64
N ILE A 166 3.60 -9.21 5.33
CA ILE A 166 3.33 -7.79 5.50
C ILE A 166 3.50 -7.13 4.14
N PHE A 167 2.44 -6.50 3.65
CA PHE A 167 2.41 -5.82 2.35
C PHE A 167 2.36 -4.32 2.56
N THR A 168 2.94 -3.54 1.66
CA THR A 168 2.73 -2.09 1.61
C THR A 168 2.25 -1.68 0.22
N SER A 169 1.38 -0.68 0.15
CA SER A 169 0.99 -0.06 -1.12
C SER A 169 0.80 1.45 -1.00
N ASN A 170 0.89 2.10 -2.16
CA ASN A 170 0.55 3.50 -2.34
C ASN A 170 -0.82 3.60 -3.05
N PRO A 171 -1.84 4.27 -2.48
CA PRO A 171 -3.15 4.40 -3.11
C PRO A 171 -3.15 5.12 -4.46
N GLU A 172 -2.15 5.93 -4.78
CA GLU A 172 -2.12 6.71 -6.03
C GLU A 172 -1.66 5.91 -7.24
N GLU A 173 -0.75 4.95 -7.02
CA GLU A 173 -0.34 3.99 -8.04
C GLU A 173 -1.42 2.93 -8.33
N TYR A 174 -2.50 2.92 -7.52
CA TYR A 174 -3.67 2.07 -7.74
C TYR A 174 -4.58 2.59 -8.87
N CYS A 175 -4.41 3.84 -9.31
CA CYS A 175 -5.26 4.45 -10.31
C CYS A 175 -4.96 3.92 -11.72
N GLY A 176 -5.55 2.77 -12.05
CA GLY A 176 -5.89 2.45 -13.45
C GLY A 176 -5.33 1.17 -14.05
N VAL A 177 -4.70 0.27 -13.29
CA VAL A 177 -4.14 -0.94 -13.91
C VAL A 177 -4.33 -2.17 -13.01
N HIS A 178 -5.30 -3.01 -13.39
CA HIS A 178 -5.50 -4.43 -13.04
C HIS A 178 -6.46 -4.80 -11.89
N SER A 179 -7.62 -5.34 -12.31
CA SER A 179 -8.69 -5.95 -11.49
C SER A 179 -8.28 -7.16 -10.64
N THR A 180 -7.14 -7.78 -10.93
CA THR A 180 -6.63 -8.96 -10.21
C THR A 180 -6.03 -8.62 -8.84
N GLN A 181 -5.76 -7.35 -8.56
CA GLN A 181 -5.28 -6.91 -7.24
C GLN A 181 -6.40 -6.92 -6.17
N ASP A 182 -7.67 -6.77 -6.56
CA ASP A 182 -8.82 -6.81 -5.63
C ASP A 182 -8.91 -8.15 -4.88
N ALA A 183 -8.63 -9.27 -5.57
CA ALA A 183 -8.66 -10.59 -4.97
C ALA A 183 -7.61 -10.77 -3.85
N LEU A 184 -6.44 -10.13 -3.98
CA LEU A 184 -5.43 -10.13 -2.92
C LEU A 184 -5.92 -9.28 -1.74
N MET A 185 -6.55 -8.14 -2.00
CA MET A 185 -7.04 -7.23 -0.96
C MET A 185 -8.10 -7.88 -0.06
N ASP A 186 -8.98 -8.72 -0.60
CA ASP A 186 -10.00 -9.46 0.17
C ASP A 186 -9.38 -10.45 1.18
N ARG A 187 -8.16 -10.91 0.91
CA ARG A 187 -7.42 -11.87 1.74
C ARG A 187 -6.47 -11.19 2.73
N LEU A 188 -6.33 -9.87 2.67
CA LEU A 188 -5.41 -9.08 3.48
C LEU A 188 -6.16 -8.15 4.43
N VAL A 189 -5.68 -8.06 5.66
CA VAL A 189 -6.18 -7.04 6.59
C VAL A 189 -5.54 -5.71 6.24
N THR A 190 -6.29 -4.85 5.55
CA THR A 190 -5.82 -3.52 5.16
C THR A 190 -5.93 -2.53 6.31
N ILE A 191 -4.79 -1.96 6.69
CA ILE A 191 -4.67 -0.87 7.65
C ILE A 191 -4.29 0.39 6.89
N ASN A 192 -5.20 1.36 6.91
CA ASN A 192 -4.93 2.68 6.35
C ASN A 192 -3.99 3.46 7.30
N MET A 193 -2.87 3.89 6.76
CA MET A 193 -1.88 4.73 7.40
C MET A 193 -1.96 6.12 6.76
N PRO A 194 -2.80 7.02 7.30
CA PRO A 194 -2.84 8.39 6.84
C PRO A 194 -1.51 9.10 7.14
N GLU A 195 -1.39 10.32 6.64
CA GLU A 195 -0.28 11.17 7.03
C GLU A 195 -0.31 11.41 8.56
N PRO A 196 0.83 11.31 9.25
CA PRO A 196 0.89 11.57 10.69
C PRO A 196 0.52 13.01 11.04
N ASP A 197 -0.07 13.18 12.22
CA ASP A 197 -0.37 14.49 12.80
C ASP A 197 0.91 15.33 12.99
N GLU A 198 0.78 16.66 13.03
CA GLU A 198 1.91 17.58 13.20
C GLU A 198 2.78 17.24 14.41
N LEU A 199 2.16 16.93 15.55
CA LEU A 199 2.86 16.54 16.77
C LEU A 199 3.68 15.26 16.56
N THR A 200 3.13 14.30 15.82
CA THR A 200 3.84 13.05 15.49
C THR A 200 4.98 13.34 14.52
N GLN A 201 4.78 14.21 13.52
CA GLN A 201 5.85 14.61 12.60
C GLN A 201 7.00 15.30 13.33
N GLN A 202 6.70 16.27 14.20
CA GLN A 202 7.69 16.96 15.01
C GLN A 202 8.51 15.99 15.87
N GLU A 203 7.85 15.06 16.56
CA GLU A 203 8.53 14.05 17.38
C GLU A 203 9.43 13.14 16.53
N ILE A 204 8.96 12.75 15.34
CA ILE A 204 9.77 11.96 14.39
C ILE A 204 11.00 12.76 13.92
N LEU A 205 10.86 14.05 13.64
CA LEU A 205 11.97 14.92 13.25
C LEU A 205 13.00 15.01 14.39
N VAL A 206 12.56 15.38 15.59
CA VAL A 206 13.43 15.52 16.78
C VAL A 206 14.17 14.21 17.07
N GLN A 207 13.49 13.07 17.12
CA GLN A 207 14.14 11.81 17.47
C GLN A 207 15.03 11.24 16.36
N LYS A 208 14.72 11.48 15.07
CA LYS A 208 15.55 10.98 13.96
C LYS A 208 16.75 11.86 13.65
N THR A 209 16.56 13.17 13.71
CA THR A 209 17.56 14.17 13.28
C THR A 209 18.26 14.84 14.45
N GLU A 210 17.79 14.65 15.69
CA GLU A 210 18.37 15.24 16.91
C GLU A 210 18.32 16.79 16.90
N ILE A 211 17.42 17.37 16.10
CA ILE A 211 17.21 18.81 16.00
C ILE A 211 16.41 19.37 17.18
N GLU A 212 16.56 20.67 17.45
CA GLU A 212 15.79 21.38 18.46
C GLU A 212 14.28 21.38 18.15
N ARG A 213 13.45 21.31 19.20
CA ARG A 213 11.99 21.21 19.08
C ARG A 213 11.39 22.43 18.39
N GLU A 214 11.93 23.63 18.63
CA GLU A 214 11.48 24.87 18.00
C GLU A 214 11.69 24.83 16.48
N SER A 215 12.88 24.42 16.04
CA SER A 215 13.21 24.23 14.63
C SER A 215 12.34 23.16 13.96
N ALA A 216 12.05 22.05 14.66
CA ALA A 216 11.17 20.99 14.16
C ALA A 216 9.73 21.48 13.94
N ILE A 217 9.22 22.35 14.82
CA ILE A 217 7.88 22.96 14.67
C ILE A 217 7.85 23.82 13.40
N LEU A 218 8.86 24.69 13.21
CA LEU A 218 8.93 25.59 12.06
C LEU A 218 8.98 24.80 10.74
N ILE A 219 9.86 23.80 10.63
CA ILE A 219 9.99 22.95 9.44
C ILE A 219 8.67 22.23 9.15
N THR A 220 8.03 21.65 10.17
CA THR A 220 6.77 20.91 10.00
C THR A 220 5.64 21.83 9.50
N GLN A 221 5.52 23.02 10.08
CA GLN A 221 4.52 24.01 9.68
C GLN A 221 4.76 24.52 8.26
N LEU A 222 6.02 24.80 7.92
CA LEU A 222 6.42 25.25 6.58
C LEU A 222 6.07 24.21 5.52
N VAL A 223 6.49 22.96 5.73
CA VAL A 223 6.21 21.86 4.79
C VAL A 223 4.71 21.63 4.64
N LYS A 224 3.94 21.70 5.73
CA LYS A 224 2.48 21.56 5.68
C LYS A 224 1.82 22.69 4.90
N ALA A 225 2.17 23.95 5.21
CA ALA A 225 1.60 25.12 4.55
C ALA A 225 1.93 25.15 3.05
N PHE A 226 3.17 24.79 2.69
CA PHE A 226 3.61 24.68 1.30
C PHE A 226 2.82 23.62 0.54
N ARG A 227 2.54 22.47 1.15
CA ARG A 227 1.75 21.42 0.50
C ARG A 227 0.29 21.79 0.30
N LEU A 228 -0.33 22.44 1.29
CA LEU A 228 -1.70 22.94 1.19
C LEU A 228 -1.85 23.96 0.05
N LYS A 229 -0.91 24.90 -0.08
CA LYS A 229 -0.94 25.92 -1.15
C LYS A 229 -0.54 25.35 -2.52
N SER A 230 0.35 24.35 -2.58
CA SER A 230 0.86 23.79 -3.84
C SER A 230 -0.02 22.70 -4.46
N GLY A 231 -1.10 22.28 -3.79
CA GLY A 231 -1.93 21.15 -4.24
C GLY A 231 -1.18 19.80 -4.23
N ALA A 232 -0.05 19.73 -3.53
CA ALA A 232 0.81 18.55 -3.42
C ALA A 232 0.34 17.62 -2.29
N GLU A 233 -0.97 17.37 -2.20
CA GLU A 233 -1.57 16.45 -1.22
C GLU A 233 -1.08 15.00 -1.39
N LYS A 234 -0.54 14.71 -2.57
CA LYS A 234 -0.18 13.38 -3.09
C LYS A 234 1.03 12.71 -2.41
N SER A 235 2.08 13.49 -2.10
CA SER A 235 3.32 13.00 -1.47
C SER A 235 3.40 13.49 -0.03
N SER A 236 3.65 12.62 0.96
CA SER A 236 3.81 13.05 2.36
C SER A 236 4.96 14.03 2.54
N GLY A 237 4.76 15.01 3.43
CA GLY A 237 5.77 16.01 3.80
C GLY A 237 6.88 15.47 4.71
N LEU A 238 6.67 14.30 5.34
CA LEU A 238 7.58 13.78 6.36
C LEU A 238 8.99 13.51 5.83
N ARG A 239 9.12 13.00 4.60
CA ARG A 239 10.45 12.75 4.00
C ARG A 239 11.19 14.05 3.74
N SER A 240 10.50 15.07 3.21
CA SER A 240 11.07 16.39 2.98
C SER A 240 11.50 17.06 4.29
N GLY A 241 10.64 16.99 5.32
CA GLY A 241 10.95 17.51 6.66
C GLY A 241 12.17 16.84 7.29
N ILE A 242 12.31 15.52 7.17
CA ILE A 242 13.51 14.80 7.65
C ILE A 242 14.76 15.22 6.88
N THR A 243 14.69 15.39 5.55
CA THR A 243 15.86 15.83 4.76
C THR A 243 16.29 17.22 5.17
N ILE A 244 15.36 18.18 5.27
CA ILE A 244 15.66 19.56 5.70
C ILE A 244 16.28 19.53 7.10
N ALA A 245 15.61 18.91 8.07
CA ALA A 245 16.09 18.87 9.45
C ALA A 245 17.46 18.19 9.58
N LYS A 246 17.70 17.12 8.82
CA LYS A 246 18.99 16.43 8.82
C LYS A 246 20.12 17.31 8.27
N VAL A 247 19.90 18.01 7.16
CA VAL A 247 20.89 18.90 6.56
C VAL A 247 21.18 20.08 7.50
N CYS A 248 20.14 20.69 8.08
CA CYS A 248 20.30 21.78 9.04
C CYS A 248 21.13 21.35 10.26
N GLN A 249 20.85 20.16 10.81
CA GLN A 249 21.58 19.66 11.97
C GLN A 249 23.03 19.27 11.63
N GLU A 250 23.27 18.55 10.52
CA GLU A 250 24.63 18.11 10.15
C GLU A 250 25.56 19.28 9.81
N HIS A 251 25.02 20.38 9.28
CA HIS A 251 25.77 21.58 8.90
C HIS A 251 25.68 22.73 9.92
N ASN A 252 25.02 22.54 11.07
CA ASN A 252 24.76 23.57 12.08
C ASN A 252 24.16 24.87 11.51
N ILE A 253 23.25 24.74 10.53
CA ILE A 253 22.56 25.88 9.92
C ILE A 253 21.41 26.27 10.85
N PRO A 254 21.32 27.54 11.30
CA PRO A 254 20.22 27.99 12.13
C PRO A 254 18.91 27.90 11.33
N VAL A 255 17.90 27.25 11.89
CA VAL A 255 16.58 27.13 11.27
C VAL A 255 15.81 28.44 11.49
N MET A 256 16.26 29.47 10.78
CA MET A 256 15.67 30.79 10.77
C MET A 256 15.20 31.10 9.36
N ALA A 257 13.98 31.64 9.24
CA ALA A 257 13.44 31.99 7.94
C ALA A 257 14.16 33.18 7.29
N GLU A 258 15.07 33.86 7.99
CA GLU A 258 15.92 34.94 7.47
C GLU A 258 17.22 34.44 6.81
N ASP A 259 17.67 33.22 7.14
CA ASP A 259 18.94 32.70 6.66
C ASP A 259 18.86 32.30 5.17
N ALA A 260 19.88 32.67 4.40
CA ALA A 260 19.94 32.38 2.98
C ALA A 260 20.11 30.88 2.73
N ASP A 261 20.98 30.23 3.51
CA ASP A 261 21.29 28.80 3.32
C ASP A 261 20.06 27.93 3.61
N PHE A 262 19.28 28.27 4.64
CA PHE A 262 18.03 27.57 4.96
C PHE A 262 16.98 27.71 3.85
N ARG A 263 16.87 28.90 3.25
CA ARG A 263 15.94 29.16 2.14
C ARG A 263 16.30 28.36 0.90
N ASP A 264 17.58 28.31 0.55
CA ASP A 264 18.05 27.56 -0.61
C ASP A 264 17.79 26.05 -0.44
N ILE A 265 18.05 25.50 0.75
CA ILE A 265 17.74 24.10 1.07
C ILE A 265 16.23 23.82 0.94
N CYS A 266 15.40 24.70 1.48
CA CYS A 266 13.95 24.57 1.37
C CYS A 266 13.49 24.64 -0.09
N MET A 267 14.09 25.52 -0.89
CA MET A 267 13.81 25.68 -2.30
C MET A 267 14.13 24.39 -3.08
N ASP A 268 15.33 23.84 -2.91
CA ASP A 268 15.74 22.62 -3.61
C ASP A 268 14.85 21.41 -3.29
N ILE A 269 14.50 21.24 -2.01
CA ILE A 269 13.75 20.07 -1.54
C ILE A 269 12.24 20.19 -1.84
N LEU A 270 11.66 21.38 -1.72
CA LEU A 270 10.22 21.57 -1.85
C LEU A 270 9.80 21.83 -3.29
N LEU A 271 10.57 22.60 -4.08
CA LEU A 271 10.21 22.89 -5.47
C LEU A 271 10.27 21.65 -6.35
N SER A 272 11.23 20.76 -6.12
CA SER A 272 11.39 19.50 -6.86
C SER A 272 10.19 18.55 -6.75
N ARG A 273 9.29 18.77 -5.79
CA ARG A 273 8.11 17.93 -5.55
C ARG A 273 6.78 18.56 -5.95
N THR A 274 6.81 19.76 -6.52
CA THR A 274 5.60 20.43 -7.01
C THR A 274 5.40 20.21 -8.50
N SER A 275 4.13 20.10 -8.90
CA SER A 275 3.73 20.09 -10.31
C SER A 275 3.49 21.50 -10.87
N LEU A 276 3.71 22.55 -10.05
CA LEU A 276 3.49 23.94 -10.42
C LEU A 276 4.69 24.51 -11.20
N PRO A 277 4.47 25.56 -12.02
CA PRO A 277 5.55 26.30 -12.67
C PRO A 277 6.54 26.83 -11.62
N LEU A 278 7.84 26.73 -11.92
CA LEU A 278 8.92 27.04 -10.99
C LEU A 278 8.84 28.47 -10.42
N GLN A 279 8.34 29.43 -11.20
CA GLN A 279 8.16 30.82 -10.77
C GLN A 279 7.04 30.98 -9.72
N GLU A 280 5.90 30.30 -9.91
CA GLU A 280 4.77 30.35 -8.99
C GLU A 280 5.11 29.65 -7.67
N SER A 281 5.73 28.47 -7.74
CA SER A 281 6.12 27.71 -6.55
C SER A 281 7.20 28.41 -5.73
N THR A 282 8.15 29.09 -6.39
CA THR A 282 9.14 29.94 -5.72
C THR A 282 8.45 31.10 -5.00
N THR A 283 7.56 31.83 -5.68
CA THR A 283 6.84 32.97 -5.08
C THR A 283 6.01 32.55 -3.86
N LEU A 284 5.29 31.43 -3.96
CA LEU A 284 4.53 30.86 -2.84
C LEU A 284 5.42 30.49 -1.65
N LEU A 285 6.60 29.92 -1.91
CA LEU A 285 7.57 29.58 -0.87
C LEU A 285 8.11 30.83 -0.16
N TRP A 286 8.41 31.89 -0.93
CA TRP A 286 8.82 33.19 -0.37
C TRP A 286 7.72 33.83 0.48
N GLU A 287 6.47 33.81 0.02
CA GLU A 287 5.33 34.31 0.80
C GLU A 287 5.16 33.52 2.10
N LEU A 288 5.28 32.20 2.06
CA LEU A 288 5.15 31.34 3.24
C LEU A 288 6.27 31.54 4.25
N LEU A 289 7.52 31.67 3.78
CA LEU A 289 8.65 32.00 4.65
C LEU A 289 8.44 33.36 5.33
N ASN A 290 7.98 34.38 4.59
CA ASN A 290 7.70 35.70 5.15
C ASN A 290 6.49 35.69 6.11
N GLU A 291 5.45 34.91 5.83
CA GLU A 291 4.31 34.71 6.74
C GLU A 291 4.72 34.04 8.06
N LEU A 292 5.69 33.13 8.01
CA LEU A 292 6.21 32.45 9.21
C LEU A 292 7.10 33.36 10.06
N VAL A 293 7.92 34.23 9.45
CA VAL A 293 8.67 35.28 10.17
C VAL A 293 7.73 36.23 10.92
N CYS A 294 6.60 36.60 10.30
CA CYS A 294 5.62 37.49 10.92
C CYS A 294 4.79 36.85 12.05
N ARG A 295 4.83 35.51 12.18
CA ARG A 295 4.10 34.74 13.21
C ARG A 295 4.95 34.39 14.42
N GLU A 296 6.25 34.68 14.43
CA GLU A 296 6.98 34.69 15.69
C GLU A 296 6.34 35.73 16.61
N PRO A 297 5.79 35.33 17.77
CA PRO A 297 5.44 36.32 18.75
C PRO A 297 6.75 36.98 19.15
N LYS A 298 6.85 38.30 18.93
CA LYS A 298 7.76 39.14 19.72
C LYS A 298 7.65 38.66 21.16
N ALA A 299 8.70 38.01 21.66
CA ALA A 299 8.89 37.76 23.07
C ALA A 299 8.84 39.12 23.76
N THR A 300 7.65 39.49 24.23
CA THR A 300 7.45 40.61 25.11
C THR A 300 8.02 40.16 26.44
N SER A 301 9.22 40.65 26.72
CA SER A 301 9.89 40.56 28.02
C SER A 301 8.88 40.75 29.17
N PRO A 302 8.70 39.79 30.09
CA PRO A 302 8.06 40.09 31.34
C PRO A 302 9.09 40.76 32.27
N THR A 303 8.88 42.05 32.51
CA THR A 303 9.51 42.84 33.58
C THR A 303 9.28 42.13 34.93
N PRO A 304 10.25 42.14 35.88
CA PRO A 304 10.23 41.24 37.04
C PRO A 304 9.16 41.68 38.05
N ALA A 305 8.14 40.84 38.21
CA ALA A 305 7.17 40.97 39.30
C ALA A 305 7.69 40.24 40.54
N THR A 306 7.96 41.05 41.57
CA THR A 306 8.12 40.74 43.00
C THR A 306 7.44 39.46 43.49
N ALA A 307 8.23 38.60 44.14
CA ALA A 307 7.77 37.48 44.97
C ALA A 307 7.28 37.96 46.35
N PRO A 308 6.28 37.27 46.92
CA PRO A 308 6.31 36.93 48.35
C PRO A 308 5.86 35.47 48.58
N PRO A 309 5.91 34.92 49.81
CA PRO A 309 6.96 34.04 50.29
C PRO A 309 6.56 32.55 50.31
N ARG A 310 7.58 31.69 50.48
CA ARG A 310 7.47 30.25 50.73
C ARG A 310 6.59 29.95 51.94
N ALA A 311 5.55 29.14 51.74
CA ALA A 311 4.84 28.44 52.80
C ALA A 311 5.33 26.99 52.89
N GLU A 312 5.53 26.57 54.12
CA GLU A 312 6.23 25.36 54.57
C GLU A 312 5.49 24.06 54.23
N TYR A 313 6.30 23.04 53.97
CA TYR A 313 5.91 21.63 53.96
C TYR A 313 5.34 21.24 55.33
N VAL A 314 4.13 20.69 55.36
CA VAL A 314 3.63 19.91 56.50
C VAL A 314 3.22 18.53 55.99
N ASP A 315 4.04 17.55 56.35
CA ASP A 315 3.74 16.13 56.33
C ASP A 315 2.41 15.85 57.06
N ARG A 316 1.44 15.26 56.36
CA ARG A 316 0.41 14.45 57.00
C ARG A 316 0.12 13.20 56.18
N ALA A 317 0.66 12.10 56.69
CA ALA A 317 0.25 10.74 56.41
C ALA A 317 -1.29 10.61 56.48
N VAL A 318 -1.89 10.00 55.45
CA VAL A 318 -3.26 9.50 55.54
C VAL A 318 -3.22 7.98 55.47
N THR A 319 -3.60 7.44 56.62
CA THR A 319 -3.74 6.06 57.02
C THR A 319 -4.68 5.27 56.12
N ILE A 320 -4.22 4.09 55.71
CA ILE A 320 -5.02 3.02 55.09
C ILE A 320 -6.07 2.60 56.11
N THR A 321 -7.36 2.78 55.79
CA THR A 321 -8.46 2.18 56.56
C THR A 321 -9.23 1.25 55.64
N THR A 322 -8.98 -0.04 55.82
CA THR A 322 -9.77 -1.14 55.29
C THR A 322 -11.16 -1.11 55.89
N THR A 323 -12.19 -1.05 55.05
CA THR A 323 -13.56 -1.41 55.46
C THR A 323 -14.15 -2.36 54.44
N SER A 324 -14.30 -3.60 54.89
CA SER A 324 -15.03 -4.70 54.29
C SER A 324 -16.52 -4.38 54.18
N VAL A 325 -17.14 -4.69 53.03
CA VAL A 325 -18.57 -5.02 52.97
C VAL A 325 -18.73 -6.31 52.19
N ALA A 326 -19.50 -7.20 52.80
CA ALA A 326 -19.72 -8.58 52.43
C ALA A 326 -20.80 -8.76 51.36
N VAL A 327 -20.69 -9.93 50.76
CA VAL A 327 -21.60 -10.64 49.85
C VAL A 327 -23.04 -10.67 50.35
N GLU A 328 -23.99 -10.35 49.47
CA GLU A 328 -25.35 -10.88 49.53
C GLU A 328 -25.72 -11.57 48.21
N THR A 329 -26.14 -12.81 48.38
CA THR A 329 -26.60 -13.78 47.38
C THR A 329 -28.02 -13.47 46.92
N ALA A 330 -28.27 -13.47 45.61
CA ALA A 330 -29.60 -13.60 45.05
C ALA A 330 -29.59 -14.59 43.87
N THR A 331 -30.22 -15.74 44.11
CA THR A 331 -30.55 -16.80 43.17
C THR A 331 -31.60 -16.35 42.15
N VAL A 332 -31.40 -16.62 40.86
CA VAL A 332 -32.49 -16.68 39.87
C VAL A 332 -32.34 -17.92 38.98
N LYS A 333 -33.47 -18.63 38.88
CA LYS A 333 -33.73 -19.91 38.20
C LYS A 333 -33.50 -19.89 36.69
N ALA A 334 -33.14 -21.06 36.18
CA ALA A 334 -33.23 -21.49 34.80
C ALA A 334 -34.68 -21.44 34.27
N ALA A 335 -34.83 -21.03 33.01
CA ALA A 335 -36.03 -21.23 32.21
C ALA A 335 -35.65 -21.51 30.75
N GLU A 336 -36.21 -22.59 30.22
CA GLU A 336 -36.11 -23.11 28.86
C GLU A 336 -36.75 -22.16 27.82
N PRO A 337 -36.34 -22.21 26.54
CA PRO A 337 -37.00 -21.46 25.48
C PRO A 337 -38.23 -22.23 24.96
N GLN A 338 -39.42 -21.64 25.10
CA GLN A 338 -40.64 -22.12 24.44
C GLN A 338 -40.92 -21.35 23.14
N ALA A 339 -41.09 -22.17 22.09
CA ALA A 339 -41.94 -22.05 20.92
C ALA A 339 -42.74 -20.75 20.69
N ALA A 340 -42.54 -20.16 19.50
CA ALA A 340 -43.58 -19.44 18.76
C ALA A 340 -43.77 -20.15 17.41
N SER A 341 -44.99 -20.63 17.18
CA SER A 341 -45.46 -21.30 15.98
C SER A 341 -45.96 -20.31 14.91
N GLN A 342 -45.51 -20.57 13.68
CA GLN A 342 -46.28 -20.60 12.43
C GLN A 342 -47.18 -19.40 12.07
N THR A 343 -46.76 -18.69 11.03
CA THR A 343 -47.68 -18.31 9.94
C THR A 343 -47.04 -18.65 8.60
N ALA A 344 -47.84 -19.26 7.75
CA ALA A 344 -47.46 -19.94 6.54
C ALA A 344 -47.03 -19.01 5.40
N THR A 345 -46.19 -19.58 4.56
CA THR A 345 -45.82 -19.26 3.18
C THR A 345 -47.00 -18.91 2.28
N GLU A 346 -46.88 -17.80 1.55
CA GLU A 346 -47.31 -17.66 0.15
C GLU A 346 -46.17 -16.99 -0.65
N PRO A 347 -45.94 -17.40 -1.92
CA PRO A 347 -44.77 -17.01 -2.68
C PRO A 347 -44.97 -15.62 -3.32
N VAL A 348 -44.04 -14.70 -3.07
CA VAL A 348 -43.98 -13.45 -3.82
C VAL A 348 -43.47 -13.79 -5.22
N ALA A 349 -44.37 -13.62 -6.18
CA ALA A 349 -44.17 -13.80 -7.60
C ALA A 349 -42.89 -13.10 -8.08
N ALA A 350 -42.05 -13.86 -8.77
CA ALA A 350 -41.04 -13.33 -9.67
C ALA A 350 -41.73 -12.39 -10.67
N ILE A 351 -41.37 -11.12 -10.63
CA ILE A 351 -41.62 -10.20 -11.74
C ILE A 351 -40.67 -10.67 -12.83
N ALA A 352 -41.23 -11.39 -13.81
CA ALA A 352 -40.56 -11.66 -15.07
C ALA A 352 -40.37 -10.32 -15.77
N GLU A 353 -39.15 -9.81 -15.77
CA GLU A 353 -38.71 -8.90 -16.83
C GLU A 353 -38.81 -9.67 -18.15
N PRO A 354 -39.32 -9.06 -19.23
CA PRO A 354 -39.42 -9.77 -20.50
C PRO A 354 -37.99 -10.13 -20.94
N GLU A 355 -37.74 -11.42 -21.18
CA GLU A 355 -36.57 -11.87 -21.93
C GLU A 355 -36.68 -11.28 -23.34
N ILE A 356 -36.18 -10.06 -23.51
CA ILE A 356 -35.95 -9.48 -24.82
C ILE A 356 -34.68 -10.17 -25.31
N ASN A 357 -34.86 -11.04 -26.29
CA ASN A 357 -33.85 -11.76 -27.01
C ASN A 357 -32.63 -10.85 -27.29
N ASP A 358 -31.43 -11.19 -26.79
CA ASP A 358 -30.20 -10.39 -26.97
C ASP A 358 -29.92 -10.07 -28.46
N GLN A 359 -30.42 -10.91 -29.37
CA GLN A 359 -30.33 -10.72 -30.82
C GLN A 359 -31.23 -9.59 -31.35
N ASP A 360 -32.38 -9.34 -30.72
CA ASP A 360 -33.30 -8.26 -31.10
C ASP A 360 -32.82 -6.90 -30.56
N GLN A 361 -32.23 -6.87 -29.35
CA GLN A 361 -31.58 -5.66 -28.80
C GLN A 361 -30.34 -5.26 -29.59
N LEU A 362 -29.53 -6.23 -30.01
CA LEU A 362 -28.35 -5.95 -30.84
C LEU A 362 -28.73 -5.31 -32.18
N GLY A 363 -29.88 -5.70 -32.76
CA GLY A 363 -30.39 -5.11 -34.00
C GLY A 363 -30.94 -3.68 -33.84
N LEU A 364 -31.55 -3.38 -32.69
CA LEU A 364 -32.04 -2.04 -32.35
C LEU A 364 -30.87 -1.07 -32.11
N ASP A 365 -29.88 -1.50 -31.33
CA ASP A 365 -28.67 -0.71 -31.05
C ASP A 365 -27.88 -0.43 -32.35
N GLU A 366 -27.85 -1.39 -33.28
CA GLU A 366 -27.21 -1.24 -34.59
C GLU A 366 -27.88 -0.15 -35.45
N ALA A 367 -29.22 -0.11 -35.47
CA ALA A 367 -29.98 0.85 -36.25
C ALA A 367 -29.84 2.29 -35.72
N GLU A 368 -29.78 2.45 -34.40
CA GLU A 368 -29.57 3.76 -33.75
C GLU A 368 -28.17 4.31 -34.02
N VAL A 369 -27.13 3.48 -33.86
CA VAL A 369 -25.74 3.86 -34.16
C VAL A 369 -25.57 4.20 -35.64
N TYR A 370 -26.18 3.43 -36.54
CA TYR A 370 -26.14 3.70 -37.97
C TYR A 370 -26.82 5.04 -38.33
N THR A 371 -27.99 5.31 -37.76
CA THR A 371 -28.73 6.56 -38.00
C THR A 371 -27.95 7.76 -37.49
N TYR A 372 -27.35 7.65 -36.30
CA TYR A 372 -26.51 8.69 -35.72
C TYR A 372 -25.26 8.97 -36.57
N LEU A 373 -24.56 7.92 -37.01
CA LEU A 373 -23.37 8.08 -37.85
C LEU A 373 -23.67 8.66 -39.23
N ARG A 374 -24.87 8.41 -39.77
CA ARG A 374 -25.35 9.02 -41.02
C ARG A 374 -25.66 10.51 -40.86
N GLN A 375 -26.15 10.94 -39.69
CA GLN A 375 -26.42 12.34 -39.40
C GLN A 375 -25.16 13.14 -39.03
N ALA A 376 -24.21 12.51 -38.34
CA ALA A 376 -23.04 13.19 -37.78
C ALA A 376 -21.82 13.29 -38.72
N GLU A 377 -21.89 12.72 -39.94
CA GLU A 377 -20.77 12.67 -40.91
C GLU A 377 -19.41 12.28 -40.28
N GLY A 378 -19.44 11.36 -39.31
CA GLY A 378 -18.26 10.80 -38.67
C GLY A 378 -18.09 11.13 -37.18
N ALA A 379 -18.23 10.10 -36.32
CA ALA A 379 -18.13 10.27 -34.85
C ALA A 379 -17.02 9.40 -34.23
N ARG A 380 -16.54 9.81 -33.05
CA ARG A 380 -15.70 8.99 -32.17
C ARG A 380 -16.58 8.12 -31.27
N VAL A 381 -16.06 6.98 -30.81
CA VAL A 381 -16.79 6.06 -29.92
C VAL A 381 -17.30 6.77 -28.65
N SER A 382 -16.52 7.68 -28.08
CA SER A 382 -16.91 8.48 -26.91
C SER A 382 -18.07 9.47 -27.19
N GLU A 383 -18.18 9.95 -28.43
CA GLU A 383 -19.27 10.85 -28.85
C GLU A 383 -20.58 10.06 -29.04
N ILE A 384 -20.47 8.83 -29.53
CA ILE A 384 -21.62 7.90 -29.68
C ILE A 384 -22.14 7.46 -28.30
N GLU A 385 -21.25 7.12 -27.38
CA GLU A 385 -21.60 6.80 -25.98
C GLU A 385 -22.37 7.94 -25.31
N ALA A 386 -21.89 9.18 -25.47
CA ALA A 386 -22.51 10.36 -24.87
C ALA A 386 -23.85 10.73 -25.53
N ALA A 387 -23.98 10.56 -26.85
CA ALA A 387 -25.19 10.97 -27.59
C ALA A 387 -26.34 9.97 -27.46
N LEU A 388 -26.03 8.67 -27.44
CA LEU A 388 -27.03 7.60 -27.38
C LEU A 388 -27.25 7.05 -25.96
N SER A 389 -26.50 7.55 -24.96
CA SER A 389 -26.53 7.05 -23.57
C SER A 389 -26.32 5.52 -23.47
N MET A 390 -25.54 4.96 -24.40
CA MET A 390 -25.26 3.53 -24.49
C MET A 390 -24.01 3.16 -23.70
N ASN A 391 -23.99 1.94 -23.13
CA ASN A 391 -22.79 1.41 -22.51
C ASN A 391 -21.71 1.15 -23.58
N ARG A 392 -20.44 1.35 -23.22
CA ARG A 392 -19.28 1.12 -24.11
C ARG A 392 -19.29 -0.26 -24.77
N PHE A 393 -19.77 -1.27 -24.06
CA PHE A 393 -19.91 -2.63 -24.59
C PHE A 393 -20.94 -2.73 -25.72
N GLN A 394 -22.11 -2.09 -25.57
CA GLN A 394 -23.16 -2.03 -26.60
C GLN A 394 -22.68 -1.25 -27.82
N ALA A 395 -22.10 -0.07 -27.61
CA ALA A 395 -21.57 0.77 -28.70
C ALA A 395 -20.48 0.03 -29.50
N VAL A 396 -19.54 -0.65 -28.84
CA VAL A 396 -18.48 -1.40 -29.53
C VAL A 396 -19.03 -2.63 -30.26
N ASN A 397 -20.02 -3.34 -29.69
CA ASN A 397 -20.63 -4.49 -30.34
C ASN A 397 -21.45 -4.09 -31.58
N ALA A 398 -22.24 -3.01 -31.49
CA ALA A 398 -22.97 -2.45 -32.63
C ALA A 398 -22.03 -1.98 -33.74
N LEU A 399 -20.95 -1.27 -33.39
CA LEU A 399 -19.92 -0.87 -34.36
C LEU A 399 -19.19 -2.06 -34.98
N ARG A 400 -18.91 -3.12 -34.22
CA ARG A 400 -18.31 -4.35 -34.73
C ARG A 400 -19.25 -5.08 -35.69
N SER A 401 -20.56 -5.13 -35.40
CA SER A 401 -21.59 -5.67 -36.31
C SER A 401 -21.64 -4.90 -37.63
N LEU A 402 -21.72 -3.57 -37.57
CA LEU A 402 -21.73 -2.69 -38.75
C LEU A 402 -20.44 -2.77 -39.58
N ALA A 403 -19.29 -2.94 -38.93
CA ALA A 403 -18.01 -3.15 -39.59
C ALA A 403 -17.95 -4.51 -40.31
N GLN A 404 -18.49 -5.57 -39.70
CA GLN A 404 -18.60 -6.89 -40.34
C GLN A 404 -19.53 -6.86 -41.57
N LYS A 405 -20.57 -6.02 -41.56
CA LYS A 405 -21.46 -5.80 -42.71
C LYS A 405 -20.84 -4.89 -43.79
N GLY A 406 -19.64 -4.34 -43.57
CA GLY A 406 -18.94 -3.50 -44.54
C GLY A 406 -19.49 -2.10 -44.71
N ILE A 407 -20.30 -1.62 -43.75
CA ILE A 407 -21.02 -0.34 -43.80
C ILE A 407 -20.22 0.80 -43.14
N LEU A 408 -19.09 0.48 -42.49
CA LEU A 408 -18.25 1.44 -41.78
C LEU A 408 -16.84 1.53 -42.36
N ALA A 409 -16.36 2.75 -42.58
CA ALA A 409 -14.97 3.05 -42.85
C ALA A 409 -14.37 3.86 -41.70
N GLN A 410 -13.23 3.42 -41.18
CA GLN A 410 -12.47 4.16 -40.18
C GLN A 410 -11.40 5.02 -40.87
N ARG A 411 -11.43 6.34 -40.64
CA ARG A 411 -10.38 7.29 -41.08
C ARG A 411 -10.05 8.23 -39.94
N ASN A 412 -8.76 8.42 -39.65
CA ASN A 412 -8.26 9.37 -38.63
C ASN A 412 -8.97 9.27 -37.27
N ASN A 413 -9.14 8.04 -36.77
CA ASN A 413 -9.77 7.75 -35.48
C ASN A 413 -11.26 8.19 -35.38
N ARG A 414 -11.92 8.40 -36.52
CA ARG A 414 -13.37 8.63 -36.65
C ARG A 414 -13.99 7.55 -37.54
N LEU A 415 -15.24 7.20 -37.24
CA LEU A 415 -16.00 6.15 -37.93
C LEU A 415 -17.03 6.80 -38.85
N TYR A 416 -16.99 6.47 -40.13
CA TYR A 416 -17.88 7.01 -41.16
C TYR A 416 -18.76 5.90 -41.73
N VAL A 417 -20.00 6.22 -42.10
CA VAL A 417 -20.84 5.32 -42.90
C VAL A 417 -20.37 5.35 -44.35
N THR A 418 -20.01 4.20 -44.91
CA THR A 418 -19.78 4.05 -46.34
C THR A 418 -21.12 3.95 -47.05
N SER A 419 -21.37 4.89 -47.97
CA SER A 419 -22.56 4.96 -48.82
C SER A 419 -22.73 3.77 -49.74
#